data_AF-A0A3D4BA80-F1
#
_entry.id   AF-A0A3D4BA80-F1
#
_cell.length_a   1.000
_cell.length_b   1.000
_cell.length_c   1.000
_cell.angle_alpha   90.00
_cell.angle_beta   90.00
_cell.angle_gamma   90.00
#
_symmetry.space_group_name_H-M   'P 1'
#
loop_
_entity.id
_entity.type
_entity.pdbx_description
1 polymer ?
#
loop_
_entity_poly.entity_id
_entity_poly.type
_entity_poly.pdbx_seq_one_letter_code
_entity_poly.pdbx_strand_id
1 'polypeptide(L)'
;GDGWQDLYLANDYGPEVLLINQKGQRFEQQVGTTLEETSKSGMNVAFGDLFNDGKHDVYITNISKRGYLFQGNNLRRNLLDETGQMLNIADGETSDAGWAWGAQFGDLNNDGHTDLFVTNGFVSADPDEDYWYEMSRVAMGNNNIFQDVENWAQMGNQSLSGYERSRLYLNDGTGRMFDVAEAVGITDRYDGRGVAFVDLMNRGVLDLVVASQNAPLKIYKNTLTTDHAWVAFELVGVDSNARAVGAEVCVYWNGQQQVQVVTGGSGFASQSQRRLHFGLGDSPQLDRVEIRWPNGKTQALKGLALNTLHRITEATNR
;
A
#
# COMPACT_ATOMS: atom_id res chain seq x y z
N GLY A 1 -7.56 -5.31 -15.98
CA GLY A 1 -8.17 -4.54 -17.08
C GLY A 1 -9.46 -5.15 -17.63
N ASP A 2 -9.52 -6.48 -17.79
CA ASP A 2 -10.72 -7.16 -18.32
C ASP A 2 -11.83 -7.36 -17.27
N GLY A 3 -11.53 -6.99 -16.02
CA GLY A 3 -12.46 -6.98 -14.92
C GLY A 3 -12.63 -8.29 -14.19
N TRP A 4 -11.76 -9.25 -14.47
CA TRP A 4 -11.43 -10.31 -13.54
C TRP A 4 -10.30 -9.83 -12.63
N GLN A 5 -10.36 -10.24 -11.36
CA GLN A 5 -9.32 -9.87 -10.40
C GLN A 5 -8.09 -10.74 -10.62
N ASP A 6 -6.97 -10.09 -10.92
CA ASP A 6 -5.64 -10.67 -11.06
C ASP A 6 -4.95 -10.82 -9.70
N LEU A 7 -3.81 -11.51 -9.64
CA LEU A 7 -2.99 -11.59 -8.42
C LEU A 7 -1.62 -10.99 -8.65
N TYR A 8 -1.19 -10.15 -7.71
CA TYR A 8 0.17 -9.65 -7.64
C TYR A 8 0.82 -10.17 -6.36
N LEU A 9 1.97 -10.82 -6.49
CA LEU A 9 2.65 -11.49 -5.39
C LEU A 9 4.04 -10.90 -5.20
N ALA A 10 4.30 -10.40 -3.99
CA ALA A 10 5.66 -10.16 -3.51
C ALA A 10 6.25 -11.48 -3.00
N ASN A 11 7.54 -11.71 -3.24
CA ASN A 11 8.23 -12.91 -2.82
C ASN A 11 9.46 -12.53 -2.00
N ASP A 12 9.65 -13.21 -0.86
CA ASP A 12 10.87 -13.06 -0.08
C ASP A 12 12.10 -13.57 -0.87
N TYR A 13 11.91 -14.63 -1.64
CA TYR A 13 12.92 -15.20 -2.53
C TYR A 13 12.44 -15.17 -3.98
N GLY A 14 13.17 -14.41 -4.80
CA GLY A 14 12.86 -14.22 -6.21
C GLY A 14 12.05 -12.95 -6.49
N PRO A 15 11.78 -12.66 -7.76
CA PRO A 15 11.09 -11.44 -8.16
C PRO A 15 9.60 -11.47 -7.83
N GLU A 16 8.96 -10.31 -7.92
CA GLU A 16 7.51 -10.16 -7.91
C GLU A 16 6.87 -10.96 -9.07
N VAL A 17 5.66 -11.47 -8.85
CA VAL A 17 4.91 -12.23 -9.86
C VAL A 17 3.55 -11.60 -10.08
N LEU A 18 3.20 -11.37 -11.35
CA LEU A 18 1.86 -11.03 -11.78
C LEU A 18 1.20 -12.28 -12.38
N LEU A 19 0.06 -12.68 -11.84
CA LEU A 19 -0.75 -13.78 -12.32
C LEU A 19 -2.07 -13.24 -12.88
N ILE A 20 -2.28 -13.41 -14.18
CA ILE A 20 -3.49 -12.96 -14.87
C ILE A 20 -4.58 -14.01 -14.74
N ASN A 21 -5.76 -13.56 -14.35
CA ASN A 21 -6.94 -14.38 -14.23
C ASN A 21 -7.54 -14.68 -15.61
N GLN A 22 -7.52 -15.95 -16.00
CA GLN A 22 -8.11 -16.43 -17.25
C GLN A 22 -9.62 -16.60 -17.10
N LYS A 23 -10.33 -15.49 -16.88
CA LYS A 23 -11.80 -15.40 -16.80
C LYS A 23 -12.43 -16.40 -15.82
N GLY A 24 -11.82 -16.56 -14.66
CA GLY A 24 -12.27 -17.44 -13.58
C GLY A 24 -11.89 -18.91 -13.73
N GLN A 25 -11.13 -19.28 -14.77
CA GLN A 25 -10.75 -20.69 -15.01
C GLN A 25 -9.46 -21.08 -14.31
N ARG A 26 -8.44 -20.22 -14.39
CA ARG A 26 -7.11 -20.41 -13.79
C ARG A 26 -6.35 -19.10 -13.77
N PHE A 27 -5.19 -19.11 -13.12
CA PHE A 27 -4.23 -18.02 -13.15
C PHE A 27 -3.03 -18.40 -14.02
N GLU A 28 -2.54 -17.47 -14.84
CA GLU A 28 -1.34 -17.65 -15.65
C GLU A 28 -0.33 -16.56 -15.32
N GLN A 29 0.92 -16.97 -15.07
CA GLN A 29 1.98 -16.01 -14.82
C GLN A 29 2.29 -15.20 -16.07
N GLN A 30 2.26 -13.89 -15.92
CA GLN A 30 2.67 -12.96 -16.95
C GLN A 30 4.20 -12.88 -16.98
N VAL A 31 4.78 -13.04 -18.17
CA VAL A 31 6.23 -12.97 -18.41
C VAL A 31 6.56 -11.69 -19.17
N GLY A 32 7.75 -11.13 -18.94
CA GLY A 32 8.25 -9.96 -19.68
C GLY A 32 7.72 -8.61 -19.19
N THR A 33 7.12 -8.54 -18.01
CA THR A 33 6.52 -7.32 -17.42
C THR A 33 7.50 -6.45 -16.64
N THR A 34 8.81 -6.66 -16.78
CA THR A 34 9.90 -5.98 -16.03
C THR A 34 9.87 -6.18 -14.51
N LEU A 35 9.06 -7.13 -14.02
CA LEU A 35 9.01 -7.51 -12.61
C LEU A 35 10.23 -8.33 -12.17
N GLU A 36 10.84 -9.05 -13.11
CA GLU A 36 11.94 -10.00 -12.87
C GLU A 36 13.30 -9.34 -12.57
N GLU A 37 13.43 -8.02 -12.78
CA GLU A 37 14.74 -7.37 -12.82
C GLU A 37 15.17 -6.69 -11.50
N THR A 38 14.24 -6.39 -10.57
CA THR A 38 14.54 -5.43 -9.49
C THR A 38 14.06 -5.80 -8.10
N SER A 39 13.22 -6.82 -7.92
CA SER A 39 12.65 -7.14 -6.60
C SER A 39 13.31 -8.35 -5.96
N LYS A 40 13.65 -8.21 -4.67
CA LYS A 40 14.20 -9.26 -3.82
C LYS A 40 13.73 -8.98 -2.39
N SER A 41 13.32 -10.01 -1.66
CA SER A 41 12.85 -9.89 -0.26
C SER A 41 11.58 -9.07 -0.09
N GLY A 42 10.63 -9.25 -1.01
CA GLY A 42 9.34 -8.57 -1.00
C GLY A 42 8.47 -9.01 0.19
N MET A 43 8.10 -8.06 1.05
CA MET A 43 7.30 -8.33 2.26
C MET A 43 5.83 -7.91 2.15
N ASN A 44 5.52 -6.94 1.29
CA ASN A 44 4.20 -6.33 1.19
C ASN A 44 3.86 -5.99 -0.26
N VAL A 45 2.56 -6.05 -0.57
CA VAL A 45 1.98 -5.49 -1.79
C VAL A 45 0.93 -4.46 -1.39
N ALA A 46 1.13 -3.19 -1.77
CA ALA A 46 0.14 -2.13 -1.61
C ALA A 46 -0.34 -1.69 -3.00
N PHE A 47 -1.65 -1.51 -3.17
CA PHE A 47 -2.26 -1.03 -4.41
C PHE A 47 -2.86 0.37 -4.20
N GLY A 48 -2.71 1.24 -5.20
CA GLY A 48 -3.33 2.57 -5.22
C GLY A 48 -3.32 3.15 -6.63
N ASP A 49 -4.32 3.95 -6.98
CA ASP A 49 -4.34 4.72 -8.23
C ASP A 49 -3.55 6.01 -8.02
N LEU A 50 -2.24 5.96 -8.30
CA LEU A 50 -1.32 7.02 -7.94
C LEU A 50 -1.44 8.22 -8.89
N PHE A 51 -1.78 7.94 -10.15
CA PHE A 51 -1.82 8.91 -11.24
C PHE A 51 -3.23 9.43 -11.53
N ASN A 52 -4.26 8.95 -10.81
CA ASN A 52 -5.66 9.27 -11.08
C ASN A 52 -6.04 8.96 -12.55
N ASP A 53 -5.56 7.83 -13.05
CA ASP A 53 -5.82 7.36 -14.43
C ASP A 53 -6.73 6.13 -14.46
N GLY A 54 -7.27 5.72 -13.31
CA GLY A 54 -8.15 4.58 -13.17
C GLY A 54 -7.42 3.25 -13.14
N LYS A 55 -6.08 3.24 -13.00
CA LYS A 55 -5.27 2.03 -12.91
C LYS A 55 -4.58 1.95 -11.56
N HIS A 56 -4.53 0.74 -11.00
CA HIS A 56 -3.77 0.53 -9.77
C HIS A 56 -2.30 0.37 -10.09
N ASP A 57 -1.49 1.23 -9.49
CA ASP A 57 -0.06 1.10 -9.31
C ASP A 57 0.23 0.27 -8.05
N VAL A 58 1.48 -0.18 -7.92
CA VAL A 58 1.86 -1.12 -6.86
C VAL A 58 3.12 -0.66 -6.15
N TYR A 59 3.09 -0.62 -4.81
CA TYR A 59 4.28 -0.42 -4.01
C TYR A 59 4.69 -1.71 -3.28
N ILE A 60 5.95 -2.09 -3.43
CA ILE A 60 6.54 -3.31 -2.88
C ILE A 60 7.68 -2.92 -1.95
N THR A 61 7.60 -3.41 -0.71
CA THR A 61 8.64 -3.22 0.29
C THR A 61 9.68 -4.33 0.22
N ASN A 62 10.96 -3.95 0.24
CA ASN A 62 12.12 -4.83 0.23
C ASN A 62 13.08 -4.46 1.37
N ILE A 63 14.23 -5.11 1.41
CA ILE A 63 15.25 -4.91 2.45
C ILE A 63 16.36 -3.98 1.94
N SER A 64 16.52 -2.84 2.59
CA SER A 64 17.60 -1.90 2.33
C SER A 64 18.29 -1.45 3.61
N LYS A 65 19.61 -1.63 3.66
CA LYS A 65 20.56 -1.02 4.60
C LYS A 65 21.80 -0.56 3.84
N ARG A 66 21.97 0.76 3.75
CA ARG A 66 23.15 1.36 3.12
C ARG A 66 24.44 0.80 3.73
N GLY A 67 25.40 0.47 2.87
CA GLY A 67 26.69 -0.10 3.25
C GLY A 67 26.71 -1.63 3.38
N TYR A 68 25.56 -2.29 3.45
CA TYR A 68 25.47 -3.75 3.59
C TYR A 68 24.69 -4.39 2.44
N LEU A 69 23.38 -4.14 2.37
CA LEU A 69 22.48 -4.71 1.37
C LEU A 69 21.52 -3.64 0.91
N PHE A 70 21.44 -3.35 -0.39
CA PHE A 70 20.48 -2.38 -0.90
C PHE A 70 19.71 -3.02 -2.06
N GLN A 71 18.50 -3.49 -1.79
CA GLN A 71 17.62 -4.04 -2.83
C GLN A 71 16.70 -2.96 -3.39
N GLY A 72 16.35 -1.96 -2.58
CA GLY A 72 15.44 -0.88 -2.94
C GLY A 72 13.98 -1.34 -2.98
N ASN A 73 13.07 -0.54 -2.43
CA ASN A 73 11.64 -0.76 -2.63
C ASN A 73 11.25 -0.44 -4.09
N ASN A 74 10.20 -1.08 -4.59
CA ASN A 74 9.70 -0.82 -5.95
C ASN A 74 8.39 -0.05 -5.90
N LEU A 75 8.25 0.96 -6.76
CA LEU A 75 6.99 1.64 -7.06
C LEU A 75 6.69 1.38 -8.52
N ARG A 76 5.74 0.50 -8.80
CA ARG A 76 5.42 0.00 -10.12
C ARG A 76 4.28 0.80 -10.72
N ARG A 77 4.57 1.58 -11.75
CA ARG A 77 3.56 2.20 -12.58
C ARG A 77 2.91 1.18 -13.50
N ASN A 78 1.59 1.12 -13.52
CA ASN A 78 0.85 0.21 -14.37
C ASN A 78 0.64 0.76 -15.78
N LEU A 79 1.43 0.23 -16.72
CA LEU A 79 1.36 0.55 -18.15
C LEU A 79 1.09 -0.72 -18.99
N LEU A 80 0.40 -1.70 -18.41
CA LEU A 80 0.16 -2.98 -19.08
C LEU A 80 -0.62 -2.83 -20.38
N ASP A 81 -1.60 -1.93 -20.43
CA ASP A 81 -2.40 -1.70 -21.64
C ASP A 81 -1.60 -0.93 -22.71
N GLU A 82 -0.66 -0.07 -22.30
CA GLU A 82 0.12 0.80 -23.17
C GLU A 82 1.36 0.11 -23.74
N THR A 83 2.10 -0.59 -22.88
CA THR A 83 3.43 -1.13 -23.19
C THR A 83 3.58 -2.60 -22.80
N GLY A 84 2.60 -3.18 -22.12
CA GLY A 84 2.70 -4.53 -21.56
C GLY A 84 3.63 -4.60 -20.35
N GLN A 85 3.96 -3.48 -19.71
CA GLN A 85 4.96 -3.43 -18.63
C GLN A 85 4.45 -2.76 -17.35
N MET A 86 5.02 -3.19 -16.23
CA MET A 86 4.89 -2.54 -14.92
C MET A 86 6.23 -1.87 -14.59
N LEU A 87 6.39 -0.60 -14.96
CA LEU A 87 7.67 0.09 -14.84
C LEU A 87 7.98 0.47 -13.40
N ASN A 88 9.19 0.18 -12.92
CA ASN A 88 9.64 0.70 -11.63
C ASN A 88 10.00 2.19 -11.78
N ILE A 89 9.25 3.04 -11.10
CA ILE A 89 9.42 4.49 -11.02
C ILE A 89 9.90 4.95 -9.64
N ALA A 90 10.28 4.03 -8.75
CA ALA A 90 10.82 4.39 -7.46
C ALA A 90 12.08 5.26 -7.62
N ASP A 91 12.10 6.39 -6.93
CA ASP A 91 13.21 7.32 -6.87
C ASP A 91 14.00 7.15 -5.56
N GLY A 92 14.94 8.06 -5.27
CA GLY A 92 15.77 7.96 -4.07
C GLY A 92 14.99 7.94 -2.75
N GLU A 93 13.85 8.62 -2.69
CA GLU A 93 13.01 8.69 -1.48
C GLU A 93 12.20 7.41 -1.31
N THR A 94 11.52 6.97 -2.37
CA THR A 94 10.61 5.82 -2.34
C THR A 94 11.35 4.49 -2.39
N SER A 95 12.55 4.42 -2.98
CA SER A 95 13.38 3.22 -2.99
C SER A 95 14.08 2.97 -1.64
N ASP A 96 14.34 4.01 -0.84
CA ASP A 96 15.11 3.92 0.40
C ASP A 96 14.28 4.16 1.67
N ALA A 97 13.42 3.19 1.97
CA ALA A 97 12.64 3.18 3.22
C ALA A 97 13.25 2.29 4.32
N GLY A 98 14.51 1.85 4.19
CA GLY A 98 15.17 0.94 5.13
C GLY A 98 14.76 -0.53 4.95
N TRP A 99 14.77 -1.31 6.04
CA TRP A 99 14.19 -2.65 6.09
C TRP A 99 12.67 -2.53 6.22
N ALA A 100 11.99 -2.41 5.09
CA ALA A 100 10.57 -2.09 5.02
C ALA A 100 9.67 -3.33 5.18
N TRP A 101 8.52 -3.14 5.83
CA TRP A 101 7.53 -4.19 6.14
C TRP A 101 6.17 -3.85 5.53
N GLY A 102 5.18 -3.42 6.32
CA GLY A 102 3.87 -3.05 5.82
C GLY A 102 3.88 -1.67 5.14
N ALA A 103 3.14 -1.55 4.04
CA ALA A 103 2.83 -0.29 3.41
C ALA A 103 1.35 -0.21 3.00
N GLN A 104 0.80 1.01 2.98
CA GLN A 104 -0.59 1.27 2.56
C GLN A 104 -0.67 2.60 1.81
N PHE A 105 -1.54 2.61 0.80
CA PHE A 105 -1.94 3.79 0.08
C PHE A 105 -3.23 4.39 0.67
N GLY A 106 -3.35 5.72 0.63
CA GLY A 106 -4.60 6.44 0.92
C GLY A 106 -4.36 7.95 1.00
N ASP A 107 -5.37 8.73 0.64
CA ASP A 107 -5.31 10.19 0.64
C ASP A 107 -5.40 10.74 2.08
N LEU A 108 -4.27 11.23 2.61
CA LEU A 108 -4.14 11.68 4.00
C LEU A 108 -4.34 13.19 4.14
N ASN A 109 -4.30 13.96 3.06
CA ASN A 109 -4.49 15.41 3.09
C ASN A 109 -5.77 15.88 2.36
N ASN A 110 -6.57 14.93 1.87
CA ASN A 110 -7.78 15.08 1.05
C ASN A 110 -7.58 15.87 -0.25
N ASP A 111 -6.37 16.00 -0.76
CA ASP A 111 -6.10 16.79 -1.98
C ASP A 111 -6.56 16.10 -3.28
N GLY A 112 -7.02 14.85 -3.20
CA GLY A 112 -7.45 14.05 -4.33
C GLY A 112 -6.36 13.17 -4.91
N HIS A 113 -5.17 13.14 -4.31
CA HIS A 113 -4.08 12.25 -4.66
C HIS A 113 -3.79 11.28 -3.52
N THR A 114 -3.47 10.05 -3.89
CA THR A 114 -3.22 8.99 -2.92
C THR A 114 -1.79 9.08 -2.38
N ASP A 115 -1.65 9.14 -1.05
CA ASP A 115 -0.37 9.15 -0.33
C ASP A 115 0.06 7.72 0.06
N LEU A 116 1.30 7.57 0.56
CA LEU A 116 1.87 6.27 0.93
C LEU A 116 2.50 6.31 2.32
N PHE A 117 2.14 5.37 3.19
CA PHE A 117 2.86 5.13 4.45
C PHE A 117 3.61 3.80 4.40
N VAL A 118 4.84 3.77 4.91
CA VAL A 118 5.70 2.58 4.93
C VAL A 118 6.29 2.39 6.33
N THR A 119 6.04 1.22 6.93
CA THR A 119 6.67 0.80 8.18
C THR A 119 8.04 0.19 7.93
N ASN A 120 8.99 0.37 8.86
CA ASN A 120 10.34 -0.20 8.76
C ASN A 120 10.95 -0.49 10.13
N GLY A 121 12.20 -0.98 10.09
CA GLY A 121 12.96 -1.44 11.25
C GLY A 121 12.79 -2.94 11.45
N PHE A 122 13.84 -3.63 11.92
CA PHE A 122 13.77 -5.07 12.15
C PHE A 122 13.89 -5.45 13.62
N VAL A 123 15.07 -5.28 14.22
CA VAL A 123 15.30 -5.57 15.64
C VAL A 123 16.14 -4.46 16.26
N SER A 124 15.51 -3.69 17.13
CA SER A 124 16.11 -2.64 17.94
C SER A 124 16.64 -3.21 19.28
N ALA A 125 17.95 -3.07 19.50
CA ALA A 125 18.64 -3.47 20.73
C ALA A 125 19.75 -2.46 21.08
N ASP A 126 20.99 -2.85 21.37
CA ASP A 126 22.09 -1.89 21.56
C ASP A 126 22.34 -1.10 20.26
N PRO A 127 22.19 0.25 20.25
CA PRO A 127 22.41 1.05 19.05
C PRO A 127 23.88 1.10 18.60
N ASP A 128 24.82 0.74 19.48
CA ASP A 128 26.26 0.78 19.20
C ASP A 128 26.81 -0.58 18.71
N GLU A 129 25.99 -1.64 18.72
CA GLU A 129 26.37 -2.97 18.24
C GLU A 129 25.51 -3.39 17.03
N ASP A 130 26.13 -3.61 15.86
CA ASP A 130 25.42 -3.95 14.61
C ASP A 130 25.62 -5.42 14.21
N TYR A 131 24.52 -6.16 14.07
CA TYR A 131 24.50 -7.56 13.65
C TYR A 131 24.67 -7.75 12.13
N TRP A 132 24.66 -6.69 11.32
CA TRP A 132 24.71 -6.80 9.86
C TRP A 132 25.95 -7.50 9.32
N TYR A 133 27.10 -7.40 10.01
CA TYR A 133 28.30 -8.13 9.64
C TYR A 133 28.06 -9.65 9.68
N GLU A 134 27.47 -10.14 10.77
CA GLU A 134 27.15 -11.56 10.93
C GLU A 134 26.02 -11.98 9.98
N MET A 135 24.98 -11.15 9.82
CA MET A 135 23.91 -11.40 8.86
C MET A 135 24.44 -11.52 7.42
N SER A 136 25.41 -10.69 7.05
CA SER A 136 26.04 -10.75 5.72
C SER A 136 26.82 -12.06 5.53
N ARG A 137 27.46 -12.59 6.57
CA ARG A 137 28.10 -13.92 6.54
C ARG A 137 27.09 -15.05 6.38
N VAL A 138 25.93 -14.94 7.02
CA VAL A 138 24.82 -15.89 6.86
C VAL A 138 24.26 -15.84 5.45
N ALA A 139 23.94 -14.64 4.95
CA ALA A 139 23.35 -14.44 3.62
C ALA A 139 24.28 -14.89 2.47
N MET A 140 25.59 -14.77 2.64
CA MET A 140 26.60 -15.26 1.68
C MET A 140 27.07 -16.70 1.97
N GLY A 141 26.58 -17.32 3.04
CA GLY A 141 26.90 -18.68 3.42
C GLY A 141 26.36 -19.70 2.42
N ASN A 142 26.88 -20.92 2.46
CA ASN A 142 26.27 -22.02 1.70
C ASN A 142 24.87 -22.36 2.28
N ASN A 143 24.06 -23.12 1.54
CA ASN A 143 22.68 -23.46 1.95
C ASN A 143 22.58 -24.02 3.37
N ASN A 144 23.58 -24.76 3.86
CA ASN A 144 23.56 -25.33 5.21
C ASN A 144 23.67 -24.26 6.31
N ILE A 145 24.34 -23.14 6.05
CA ILE A 145 24.44 -22.03 7.01
C ILE A 145 23.15 -21.21 6.98
N PHE A 146 22.64 -20.90 5.78
CA PHE A 146 21.47 -20.04 5.64
C PHE A 146 20.18 -20.67 6.18
N GLN A 147 19.97 -21.96 5.92
CA GLN A 147 18.71 -22.66 6.26
C GLN A 147 18.63 -23.15 7.70
N ASP A 148 19.75 -23.22 8.41
CA ASP A 148 19.83 -23.76 9.76
C ASP A 148 20.28 -22.68 10.74
N VAL A 149 19.33 -22.24 11.58
CA VAL A 149 19.53 -21.18 12.56
C VAL A 149 20.58 -21.53 13.61
N GLU A 150 20.88 -22.83 13.82
CA GLU A 150 21.96 -23.25 14.74
C GLU A 150 23.35 -22.80 14.24
N ASN A 151 23.50 -22.58 12.93
CA ASN A 151 24.74 -22.12 12.31
C ASN A 151 24.88 -20.59 12.30
N TRP A 152 23.88 -19.86 12.81
CA TRP A 152 23.91 -18.40 12.85
C TRP A 152 24.63 -17.94 14.11
N ALA A 153 25.39 -16.84 14.00
CA ALA A 153 25.98 -16.22 15.18
C ALA A 153 24.85 -15.80 16.15
N GLN A 154 25.08 -15.90 17.45
CA GLN A 154 24.10 -15.41 18.41
C GLN A 154 24.00 -13.89 18.30
N MET A 155 22.79 -13.37 18.10
CA MET A 155 22.56 -11.93 18.00
C MET A 155 22.83 -11.18 19.30
N GLY A 156 22.64 -11.83 20.46
CA GLY A 156 22.90 -11.20 21.76
C GLY A 156 22.10 -9.91 21.94
N ASN A 157 22.79 -8.82 22.24
CA ASN A 157 22.21 -7.48 22.38
C ASN A 157 22.42 -6.60 21.13
N GLN A 158 22.89 -7.18 20.02
CA GLN A 158 23.16 -6.41 18.79
C GLN A 158 21.86 -6.01 18.10
N SER A 159 21.85 -4.84 17.49
CA SER A 159 20.75 -4.35 16.65
C SER A 159 20.91 -4.85 15.21
N LEU A 160 19.80 -5.12 14.52
CA LEU A 160 19.79 -5.42 13.09
C LEU A 160 18.75 -4.54 12.42
N SER A 161 19.20 -3.51 11.70
CA SER A 161 18.32 -2.48 11.13
C SER A 161 17.28 -1.95 12.13
N GLY A 162 17.65 -1.86 13.41
CA GLY A 162 16.80 -1.25 14.43
C GLY A 162 16.81 0.27 14.33
N TYR A 163 15.86 0.90 15.01
CA TYR A 163 15.72 2.35 15.13
C TYR A 163 15.53 3.11 13.81
N GLU A 164 15.12 2.41 12.76
CA GLU A 164 14.70 3.02 11.50
C GLU A 164 13.35 3.73 11.69
N ARG A 165 13.12 4.79 10.90
CA ARG A 165 11.91 5.62 11.01
C ARG A 165 10.96 5.25 9.91
N SER A 166 9.71 4.91 10.27
CA SER A 166 8.64 4.75 9.29
C SER A 166 8.50 6.00 8.43
N ARG A 167 8.11 5.82 7.16
CA ARG A 167 8.04 6.87 6.15
C ARG A 167 6.58 7.22 5.86
N LEU A 168 6.32 8.50 5.62
CA LEU A 168 5.05 8.99 5.12
C LEU A 168 5.35 9.87 3.92
N TYR A 169 4.90 9.44 2.75
CA TYR A 169 5.12 10.12 1.50
C TYR A 169 3.83 10.81 1.04
N LEU A 170 3.89 12.12 0.81
CA LEU A 170 2.81 12.82 0.10
C LEU A 170 3.07 12.78 -1.41
N ASN A 171 2.01 12.52 -2.18
CA ASN A 171 2.04 12.58 -3.64
C ASN A 171 1.76 14.01 -4.11
N ASP A 172 2.58 14.56 -5.00
CA ASP A 172 2.36 15.91 -5.57
C ASP A 172 1.36 15.95 -6.75
N GLY A 173 0.71 14.82 -7.02
CA GLY A 173 -0.23 14.63 -8.13
C GLY A 173 0.43 14.28 -9.47
N THR A 174 1.76 14.26 -9.53
CA THR A 174 2.51 13.79 -10.71
C THR A 174 3.10 12.39 -10.52
N GLY A 175 2.78 11.74 -9.39
CA GLY A 175 3.35 10.46 -8.97
C GLY A 175 4.71 10.61 -8.27
N ARG A 176 5.19 11.84 -8.06
CA ARG A 176 6.37 12.10 -7.25
C ARG A 176 5.98 12.16 -5.78
N MET A 177 6.78 11.48 -4.96
CA MET A 177 6.54 11.25 -3.55
C MET A 177 7.55 12.01 -2.69
N PHE A 178 7.08 12.67 -1.63
CA PHE A 178 7.94 13.42 -0.71
C PHE A 178 7.80 12.91 0.73
N ASP A 179 8.90 12.50 1.37
CA ASP A 179 8.86 12.10 2.77
C ASP A 179 8.59 13.32 3.66
N VAL A 180 7.46 13.30 4.35
CA VAL A 180 7.01 14.32 5.29
C VAL A 180 6.87 13.80 6.71
N ALA A 181 7.25 12.54 6.99
CA ALA A 181 6.99 11.88 8.28
C ALA A 181 7.39 12.76 9.49
N GLU A 182 8.63 13.25 9.50
CA GLU A 182 9.13 14.10 10.58
C GLU A 182 8.40 15.45 10.63
N ALA A 183 8.11 16.06 9.48
CA ALA A 183 7.44 17.35 9.39
C ALA A 183 6.01 17.30 9.96
N VAL A 184 5.33 16.16 9.87
CA VAL A 184 3.99 15.95 10.43
C VAL A 184 3.99 15.24 11.79
N GLY A 185 5.18 15.07 12.40
CA GLY A 185 5.32 14.59 13.78
C GLY A 185 5.45 13.07 13.96
N ILE A 186 5.60 12.30 12.88
CA ILE A 186 5.90 10.87 12.90
C ILE A 186 7.42 10.70 13.07
N THR A 187 7.85 10.64 14.33
CA THR A 187 9.28 10.73 14.71
C THR A 187 9.78 9.54 15.51
N ASP A 188 8.90 8.61 15.87
CA ASP A 188 9.31 7.39 16.56
C ASP A 188 10.11 6.45 15.65
N ARG A 189 10.83 5.55 16.32
CA ARG A 189 11.83 4.66 15.72
C ARG A 189 11.61 3.22 16.18
N TYR A 190 10.34 2.83 16.32
CA TYR A 190 10.00 1.45 16.66
C TYR A 190 10.07 0.56 15.42
N ASP A 191 10.36 -0.72 15.61
CA ASP A 191 10.38 -1.71 14.53
C ASP A 191 8.93 -2.00 14.05
N GLY A 192 8.46 -1.20 13.09
CA GLY A 192 7.10 -1.24 12.56
C GLY A 192 6.81 -2.51 11.76
N ARG A 193 5.56 -2.98 11.79
CA ARG A 193 5.11 -4.17 11.03
C ARG A 193 3.86 -3.89 10.22
N GLY A 194 2.78 -3.55 10.92
CA GLY A 194 1.48 -3.34 10.30
C GLY A 194 1.07 -1.88 10.37
N VAL A 195 0.44 -1.39 9.31
CA VAL A 195 -0.22 -0.09 9.28
C VAL A 195 -1.63 -0.25 8.73
N ALA A 196 -2.60 0.39 9.38
CA ALA A 196 -3.98 0.46 8.93
C ALA A 196 -4.41 1.93 8.85
N PHE A 197 -5.01 2.30 7.71
CA PHE A 197 -5.63 3.61 7.52
C PHE A 197 -7.10 3.50 7.90
N VAL A 198 -7.59 4.46 8.70
CA VAL A 198 -8.96 4.42 9.23
C VAL A 198 -9.42 5.83 9.61
N ASP A 199 -10.62 6.21 9.21
CA ASP A 199 -11.28 7.41 9.76
C ASP A 199 -11.96 7.03 11.09
N LEU A 200 -11.22 7.11 12.19
CA LEU A 200 -11.64 6.60 13.50
C LEU A 200 -12.88 7.30 14.04
N MET A 201 -13.10 8.54 13.62
CA MET A 201 -14.11 9.43 14.17
C MET A 201 -15.19 9.82 13.16
N ASN A 202 -15.17 9.25 11.96
CA ASN A 202 -16.07 9.58 10.84
C ASN A 202 -16.04 11.08 10.49
N ARG A 203 -14.83 11.67 10.46
CA ARG A 203 -14.61 13.10 10.18
C ARG A 203 -14.31 13.39 8.72
N GLY A 204 -14.09 12.35 7.91
CA GLY A 204 -13.59 12.49 6.56
C GLY A 204 -12.09 12.69 6.48
N VAL A 205 -11.34 12.23 7.47
CA VAL A 205 -9.88 12.31 7.48
C VAL A 205 -9.35 10.96 7.93
N LEU A 206 -8.45 10.37 7.13
CA LEU A 206 -7.81 9.11 7.49
C LEU A 206 -6.78 9.33 8.59
N ASP A 207 -6.93 8.58 9.68
CA ASP A 207 -5.96 8.42 10.77
C ASP A 207 -5.10 7.17 10.51
N LEU A 208 -3.96 7.08 11.20
CA LEU A 208 -3.03 5.95 11.08
C LEU A 208 -3.02 5.14 12.38
N VAL A 209 -3.08 3.81 12.26
CA VAL A 209 -2.80 2.88 13.36
C VAL A 209 -1.60 2.02 12.98
N VAL A 210 -0.52 2.10 13.76
CA VAL A 210 0.75 1.41 13.50
C VAL A 210 1.06 0.43 14.63
N ALA A 211 1.25 -0.83 14.25
CA ALA A 211 1.69 -1.90 15.13
C ALA A 211 3.18 -2.17 14.91
N SER A 212 3.94 -2.17 16.00
CA SER A 212 5.38 -2.37 16.00
C SER A 212 5.75 -3.53 16.92
N GLN A 213 6.86 -4.23 16.63
CA GLN A 213 7.33 -5.30 17.48
C GLN A 213 7.84 -4.77 18.82
N ASN A 214 7.52 -5.47 19.91
CA ASN A 214 8.01 -5.16 21.26
C ASN A 214 7.81 -3.69 21.69
N ALA A 215 6.82 -3.02 21.12
CA ALA A 215 6.54 -1.61 21.32
C ALA A 215 5.04 -1.35 21.45
N PRO A 216 4.62 -0.23 22.06
CA PRO A 216 3.21 0.13 22.14
C PRO A 216 2.58 0.35 20.76
N LEU A 217 1.30 0.01 20.63
CA LEU A 217 0.49 0.41 19.47
C LEU A 217 0.47 1.95 19.37
N LYS A 218 0.72 2.48 18.17
CA LYS A 218 0.66 3.91 17.89
C LYS A 218 -0.59 4.25 17.10
N ILE A 219 -1.24 5.33 17.49
CA ILE A 219 -2.36 5.93 16.77
C ILE A 219 -1.98 7.37 16.48
N TYR A 220 -1.90 7.73 15.20
CA TYR A 220 -1.69 9.10 14.75
C TYR A 220 -3.02 9.66 14.31
N LYS A 221 -3.57 10.55 15.13
CA LYS A 221 -4.77 11.29 14.78
C LYS A 221 -4.39 12.41 13.81
N ASN A 222 -4.84 12.27 12.57
CA ASN A 222 -4.62 13.23 11.52
C ASN A 222 -5.62 14.39 11.62
N THR A 223 -5.11 15.61 11.43
CA THR A 223 -5.85 16.86 11.50
C THR A 223 -5.49 17.70 10.30
N LEU A 224 -6.46 17.92 9.40
CA LEU A 224 -6.28 18.80 8.26
C LEU A 224 -6.42 20.26 8.69
N THR A 225 -5.61 21.12 8.10
CA THR A 225 -5.76 22.58 8.17
C THR A 225 -6.55 23.15 7.00
N THR A 226 -6.85 22.33 6.00
CA THR A 226 -7.64 22.68 4.82
C THR A 226 -9.09 22.23 4.99
N ASP A 227 -9.98 22.79 4.18
CA ASP A 227 -11.38 22.40 4.04
C ASP A 227 -11.62 21.55 2.78
N HIS A 228 -10.57 20.85 2.33
CA HIS A 228 -10.61 19.91 1.20
C HIS A 228 -11.80 18.96 1.35
N ALA A 229 -12.59 18.90 0.28
CA ALA A 229 -13.79 18.11 0.27
C ALA A 229 -13.45 16.63 0.06
N TRP A 230 -14.35 15.75 0.50
CA TRP A 230 -14.17 14.30 0.41
C TRP A 230 -15.50 13.59 0.19
N VAL A 231 -15.43 12.34 -0.26
CA VAL A 231 -16.56 11.40 -0.24
C VAL A 231 -16.06 10.03 0.17
N ALA A 232 -16.87 9.29 0.92
CA ALA A 232 -16.53 7.92 1.29
C ALA A 232 -17.68 6.96 1.02
N PHE A 233 -17.36 5.68 0.85
CA PHE A 233 -18.32 4.64 0.49
C PHE A 233 -18.21 3.43 1.41
N GLU A 234 -19.34 3.07 2.02
CA GLU A 234 -19.54 1.77 2.68
C GLU A 234 -20.46 0.92 1.80
N LEU A 235 -19.90 -0.12 1.17
CA LEU A 235 -20.64 -0.99 0.27
C LEU A 235 -21.22 -2.21 0.97
N VAL A 236 -22.45 -2.58 0.61
CA VAL A 236 -23.15 -3.78 1.08
C VAL A 236 -23.55 -4.62 -0.13
N GLY A 237 -22.91 -5.79 -0.27
CA GLY A 237 -23.29 -6.76 -1.30
C GLY A 237 -24.57 -7.51 -0.95
N VAL A 238 -25.35 -7.88 -1.96
CA VAL A 238 -26.59 -8.65 -1.84
C VAL A 238 -26.52 -9.93 -2.67
N ASP A 239 -26.29 -9.79 -3.98
CA ASP A 239 -26.04 -10.93 -4.88
C ASP A 239 -24.56 -11.34 -4.83
N SER A 240 -23.68 -10.36 -4.62
CA SER A 240 -22.26 -10.53 -4.33
C SER A 240 -22.02 -10.85 -2.85
N ASN A 241 -20.77 -11.11 -2.45
CA ASN A 241 -20.45 -11.33 -1.04
C ASN A 241 -20.88 -10.12 -0.19
N ALA A 242 -21.45 -10.36 1.01
CA ALA A 242 -22.08 -9.32 1.83
C ALA A 242 -21.14 -8.18 2.24
N ARG A 243 -19.82 -8.44 2.21
CA ARG A 243 -18.77 -7.46 2.53
C ARG A 243 -18.31 -6.64 1.33
N ALA A 244 -18.86 -6.92 0.14
CA ALA A 244 -18.51 -6.32 -1.14
C ALA A 244 -17.02 -6.44 -1.50
N VAL A 245 -16.29 -7.42 -0.94
CA VAL A 245 -14.86 -7.62 -1.24
C VAL A 245 -14.68 -7.88 -2.73
N GLY A 246 -13.79 -7.13 -3.37
CA GLY A 246 -13.57 -7.12 -4.82
C GLY A 246 -14.46 -6.15 -5.60
N ALA A 247 -15.36 -5.42 -4.94
CA ALA A 247 -16.08 -4.32 -5.56
C ALA A 247 -15.14 -3.15 -5.81
N GLU A 248 -15.22 -2.56 -6.99
CA GLU A 248 -14.43 -1.43 -7.43
C GLU A 248 -15.31 -0.18 -7.47
N VAL A 249 -14.82 0.93 -6.93
CA VAL A 249 -15.47 2.23 -6.97
C VAL A 249 -14.57 3.19 -7.71
N CYS A 250 -15.13 3.80 -8.74
CA CYS A 250 -14.50 4.80 -9.57
C CYS A 250 -15.22 6.14 -9.37
N VAL A 251 -14.48 7.14 -8.88
CA VAL A 251 -14.99 8.50 -8.63
C VAL A 251 -14.48 9.44 -9.71
N TYR A 252 -15.37 10.27 -10.26
CA TYR A 252 -15.04 11.26 -11.28
C TYR A 252 -15.36 12.66 -10.77
N TRP A 253 -14.37 13.55 -10.75
CA TRP A 253 -14.54 14.93 -10.33
C TRP A 253 -13.57 15.85 -11.05
N ASN A 254 -13.99 17.06 -11.43
CA ASN A 254 -13.10 18.06 -12.06
C ASN A 254 -12.28 17.52 -13.27
N GLY A 255 -12.82 16.54 -14.01
CA GLY A 255 -12.11 15.87 -15.10
C GLY A 255 -11.04 14.85 -14.69
N GLN A 256 -10.85 14.63 -13.38
CA GLN A 256 -10.03 13.56 -12.79
C GLN A 256 -10.86 12.29 -12.61
N GLN A 257 -10.17 11.16 -12.43
CA GLN A 257 -10.75 9.88 -12.09
C GLN A 257 -9.86 9.19 -11.05
N GLN A 258 -10.44 8.56 -10.01
CA GLN A 258 -9.67 7.70 -9.12
C GLN A 258 -10.43 6.42 -8.84
N VAL A 259 -9.71 5.30 -8.83
CA VAL A 259 -10.25 3.98 -8.51
C VAL A 259 -9.76 3.46 -7.17
N GLN A 260 -10.66 2.85 -6.40
CA GLN A 260 -10.32 2.04 -5.22
C GLN A 260 -11.16 0.77 -5.18
N VAL A 261 -10.63 -0.29 -4.54
CA VAL A 261 -11.28 -1.60 -4.42
C VAL A 261 -11.50 -1.95 -2.95
N VAL A 262 -12.66 -2.52 -2.63
CA VAL A 262 -12.91 -3.07 -1.30
C VAL A 262 -12.06 -4.33 -1.11
N THR A 263 -11.05 -4.26 -0.24
CA THR A 263 -10.12 -5.38 -0.01
C THR A 263 -10.56 -6.30 1.13
N GLY A 264 -10.18 -7.57 1.04
CA GLY A 264 -10.37 -8.58 2.10
C GLY A 264 -9.26 -8.60 3.16
N GLY A 265 -8.20 -7.82 2.93
CA GLY A 265 -7.00 -7.66 3.73
C GLY A 265 -6.03 -6.77 2.95
N SER A 266 -5.16 -6.04 3.64
CA SER A 266 -4.15 -5.18 3.01
C SER A 266 -2.99 -4.98 3.97
N GLY A 267 -1.79 -4.76 3.45
CA GLY A 267 -0.63 -4.51 4.30
C GLY A 267 -0.03 -5.79 4.90
N PHE A 268 1.19 -5.69 5.41
CA PHE A 268 1.80 -6.74 6.22
C PHE A 268 1.11 -6.83 7.59
N ALA A 269 0.59 -8.00 7.95
CA ALA A 269 -0.05 -8.29 9.23
C ALA A 269 -1.11 -7.24 9.70
N SER A 270 -1.83 -6.63 8.75
CA SER A 270 -2.77 -5.53 9.00
C SER A 270 -3.97 -5.57 8.06
N GLN A 271 -4.90 -4.63 8.24
CA GLN A 271 -6.00 -4.36 7.32
C GLN A 271 -6.52 -2.93 7.59
N SER A 272 -6.50 -2.07 6.56
CA SER A 272 -7.16 -0.76 6.60
C SER A 272 -8.69 -0.91 6.70
N GLN A 273 -9.39 0.18 7.03
CA GLN A 273 -10.86 0.16 6.99
C GLN A 273 -11.37 -0.30 5.62
N ARG A 274 -12.52 -0.99 5.58
CA ARG A 274 -13.14 -1.42 4.32
C ARG A 274 -13.86 -0.29 3.57
N ARG A 275 -14.06 0.86 4.23
CA ARG A 275 -14.67 2.04 3.61
C ARG A 275 -13.66 2.66 2.67
N LEU A 276 -14.10 2.94 1.46
CA LEU A 276 -13.29 3.60 0.45
C LEU A 276 -13.41 5.11 0.68
N HIS A 277 -12.29 5.80 0.79
CA HIS A 277 -12.23 7.23 1.12
C HIS A 277 -11.51 7.97 0.00
N PHE A 278 -12.16 8.98 -0.55
CA PHE A 278 -11.63 9.80 -1.64
C PHE A 278 -11.61 11.25 -1.16
N GLY A 279 -10.43 11.86 -1.06
CA GLY A 279 -10.32 13.31 -1.10
C GLY A 279 -10.62 13.81 -2.51
N LEU A 280 -11.05 15.05 -2.60
CA LEU A 280 -11.45 15.69 -3.85
C LEU A 280 -10.79 17.07 -4.03
N GLY A 281 -9.97 17.48 -3.07
CA GLY A 281 -9.31 18.79 -3.03
C GLY A 281 -10.30 19.95 -2.88
N ASP A 282 -9.90 21.09 -3.42
CA ASP A 282 -10.66 22.35 -3.34
C ASP A 282 -11.80 22.41 -4.37
N SER A 283 -12.96 22.93 -3.92
CA SER A 283 -14.11 23.26 -4.78
C SER A 283 -14.48 22.16 -5.79
N PRO A 284 -14.70 20.90 -5.37
CA PRO A 284 -14.89 19.82 -6.32
C PRO A 284 -16.26 19.88 -7.00
N GLN A 285 -16.25 19.62 -8.29
CA GLN A 285 -17.43 19.24 -9.05
C GLN A 285 -17.45 17.72 -9.18
N LEU A 286 -18.21 17.06 -8.31
CA LEU A 286 -18.42 15.61 -8.38
C LEU A 286 -19.37 15.26 -9.53
N ASP A 287 -18.84 14.64 -10.59
CA ASP A 287 -19.58 14.40 -11.83
C ASP A 287 -20.41 13.11 -11.77
N ARG A 288 -19.77 11.99 -11.41
CA ARG A 288 -20.41 10.68 -11.23
C ARG A 288 -19.55 9.76 -10.38
N VAL A 289 -20.18 8.72 -9.84
CA VAL A 289 -19.49 7.59 -9.22
C VAL A 289 -19.99 6.31 -9.87
N GLU A 290 -19.07 5.41 -10.22
CA GLU A 290 -19.39 4.12 -10.82
C GLU A 290 -18.90 3.01 -9.88
N ILE A 291 -19.79 2.09 -9.55
CA ILE A 291 -19.49 0.92 -8.74
C ILE A 291 -19.57 -0.29 -9.65
N ARG A 292 -18.50 -1.07 -9.72
CA ARG A 292 -18.49 -2.40 -10.31
C ARG A 292 -18.49 -3.44 -9.19
N TRP A 293 -19.56 -4.20 -9.12
CA TRP A 293 -19.74 -5.25 -8.12
C TRP A 293 -18.96 -6.52 -8.48
N PRO A 294 -18.61 -7.39 -7.51
CA PRO A 294 -17.84 -8.62 -7.75
C PRO A 294 -18.47 -9.58 -8.77
N ASN A 295 -19.79 -9.56 -8.93
CA ASN A 295 -20.50 -10.34 -9.94
C ASN A 295 -20.47 -9.73 -11.36
N GLY A 296 -19.78 -8.60 -11.55
CA GLY A 296 -19.66 -7.89 -12.83
C GLY A 296 -20.77 -6.87 -13.11
N LYS A 297 -21.79 -6.73 -12.27
CA LYS A 297 -22.82 -5.69 -12.41
C LYS A 297 -22.22 -4.31 -12.14
N THR A 298 -22.73 -3.30 -12.83
CA THR A 298 -22.35 -1.90 -12.61
C THR A 298 -23.51 -1.07 -12.09
N GLN A 299 -23.20 -0.08 -11.26
CA GLN A 299 -24.16 0.86 -10.69
C GLN A 299 -23.58 2.27 -10.73
N ALA A 300 -24.24 3.18 -11.44
CA ALA A 300 -23.85 4.58 -11.53
C ALA A 300 -24.65 5.43 -10.53
N LEU A 301 -23.97 6.33 -9.84
CA LEU A 301 -24.53 7.26 -8.86
C LEU A 301 -24.23 8.70 -9.30
N LYS A 302 -25.19 9.61 -9.04
CA LYS A 302 -25.09 11.05 -9.30
C LYS A 302 -25.73 11.84 -8.16
N GLY A 303 -25.34 13.11 -8.02
CA GLY A 303 -25.93 14.01 -7.02
C GLY A 303 -25.63 13.61 -5.57
N LEU A 304 -24.50 12.95 -5.34
CA LEU A 304 -24.05 12.58 -4.00
C LEU A 304 -23.60 13.85 -3.25
N ALA A 305 -23.95 13.93 -1.97
CA ALA A 305 -23.47 14.99 -1.10
C ALA A 305 -21.96 14.85 -0.86
N LEU A 306 -21.24 15.97 -0.91
CA LEU A 306 -19.85 16.05 -0.48
C LEU A 306 -19.75 15.90 1.04
N ASN A 307 -18.54 15.64 1.54
CA ASN A 307 -18.19 15.51 2.95
C ASN A 307 -19.07 14.52 3.70
N THR A 308 -19.36 13.40 3.03
CA THR A 308 -20.35 12.41 3.49
C THR A 308 -19.85 10.99 3.25
N LEU A 309 -20.07 10.13 4.25
CA LEU A 309 -19.99 8.68 4.11
C LEU A 309 -21.31 8.16 3.53
N HIS A 310 -21.27 7.69 2.30
CA HIS A 310 -22.41 7.09 1.60
C HIS A 310 -22.45 5.59 1.82
N ARG A 311 -23.55 5.09 2.37
CA ARG A 311 -23.80 3.64 2.45
C ARG A 311 -24.57 3.19 1.22
N ILE A 312 -23.95 2.38 0.37
CA ILE A 312 -24.55 1.93 -0.89
C ILE A 312 -24.80 0.42 -0.84
N THR A 313 -26.02 0.01 -1.17
CA THR A 313 -26.41 -1.40 -1.28
C THR A 313 -26.45 -1.81 -2.74
N GLU A 314 -25.94 -2.99 -3.05
CA GLU A 314 -25.99 -3.58 -4.39
C GLU A 314 -27.43 -3.64 -4.91
N ALA A 315 -27.66 -3.06 -6.09
CA ALA A 315 -28.95 -3.10 -6.73
C ALA A 315 -29.33 -4.54 -7.11
N THR A 316 -30.50 -5.00 -6.66
CA THR A 316 -31.07 -6.30 -7.04
C THR A 316 -31.99 -6.15 -8.24
N ASN A 317 -32.01 -7.15 -9.13
CA ASN A 317 -32.99 -7.23 -10.23
C ASN A 317 -34.36 -7.77 -9.74
N ARG A 318 -34.95 -7.18 -8.70
CA ARG A 318 -36.33 -7.51 -8.28
C ARG A 318 -37.33 -6.51 -8.81
#